data_AF-A0A968J1U4-F1
#
_entry.id   AF-A0A968J1U4-F1
#
_cell.length_a   1.000
_cell.length_b   1.000
_cell.length_c   1.000
_cell.angle_alpha   90.00
_cell.angle_beta   90.00
_cell.angle_gamma   90.00
#
_symmetry.space_group_name_H-M   'P 1'
#
loop_
_entity.id
_entity.type
_entity.pdbx_description
1 polymer ?
#
loop_
_entity_poly.entity_id
_entity_poly.type
_entity_poly.pdbx_seq_one_letter_code
_entity_poly.pdbx_strand_id
1 'polypeptide(L)'
;MENSDPAQTLQTLLSKSLDLLDPARHGVLKSAIVRVQSSSAPPEFAEIKALGHQALYALQDQVKVLQDQVENQPGKQAREVELKQRAQTLIQKGYEESLKKLRLWLSSLHDYDQSLQMALAEYDFDSWFQANLEYEWNERSREWIHWVHKAAEIFKLNPPPDPKLKFPPAPQLPVPRSAGKENQPDNTPVWIATGVGWLLGGPMGAAVLGGASYLINRADSAETNPTPPEPLINLERDLDILDWSQAAAHQYLEQFRRRAEAIIDDYIPTAEPLIHPQIQVKAIDVAPQKNQLEQTRALVQDLEQVLTAFGESETA
;
A
#
# COMPACT_ATOMS: atom_id res chain seq x y z
N MET A 1 -55.28 -3.61 50.39
CA MET A 1 -54.01 -2.92 50.12
C MET A 1 -52.96 -3.72 50.87
N GLU A 2 -52.24 -4.58 50.16
CA GLU A 2 -51.24 -5.48 50.76
C GLU A 2 -50.11 -4.66 51.38
N ASN A 3 -49.85 -4.87 52.67
CA ASN A 3 -48.61 -4.51 53.34
C ASN A 3 -47.49 -5.34 52.70
N SER A 4 -46.96 -4.89 51.56
CA SER A 4 -45.73 -5.45 51.01
C SER A 4 -44.57 -4.97 51.87
N ASP A 5 -43.79 -5.91 52.40
CA ASP A 5 -42.64 -5.59 53.24
C ASP A 5 -41.64 -4.75 52.42
N PRO A 6 -41.30 -3.54 52.88
CA PRO A 6 -40.38 -2.65 52.19
C PRO A 6 -39.00 -3.28 51.92
N ALA A 7 -38.53 -4.14 52.82
CA ALA A 7 -37.28 -4.86 52.67
C ALA A 7 -37.37 -5.92 51.55
N GLN A 8 -38.52 -6.60 51.41
CA GLN A 8 -38.76 -7.56 50.33
C GLN A 8 -38.84 -6.88 48.96
N THR A 9 -39.44 -5.68 48.91
CA THR A 9 -39.49 -4.88 47.68
C THR A 9 -38.09 -4.45 47.24
N LEU A 10 -37.24 -3.96 48.16
CA LEU A 10 -35.84 -3.63 47.86
C LEU A 10 -35.02 -4.84 47.43
N GLN A 11 -35.17 -5.98 48.09
CA GLN A 11 -34.47 -7.22 47.70
C GLN A 11 -34.85 -7.66 46.27
N THR A 12 -36.13 -7.52 45.90
CA THR A 12 -36.61 -7.84 44.55
C THR A 12 -35.99 -6.91 43.51
N LEU A 13 -35.91 -5.60 43.80
CA LEU A 13 -35.29 -4.63 42.88
C LEU A 13 -33.77 -4.83 42.77
N LEU A 14 -33.10 -5.19 43.86
CA LEU A 14 -31.69 -5.59 43.85
C LEU A 14 -31.44 -6.86 43.02
N SER A 15 -32.39 -7.81 43.01
CA SER A 15 -32.30 -8.97 42.13
C SER A 15 -32.38 -8.56 40.66
N LYS A 16 -33.29 -7.65 40.32
CA LYS A 16 -33.43 -7.15 38.93
C LYS A 16 -32.21 -6.33 38.50
N SER A 17 -31.53 -5.64 39.42
CA SER A 17 -30.33 -4.87 39.09
C SER A 17 -29.14 -5.76 38.73
N LEU A 18 -29.07 -6.99 39.27
CA LEU A 18 -28.05 -7.96 38.87
C LEU A 18 -28.10 -8.28 37.37
N ASP A 19 -29.29 -8.38 36.77
CA ASP A 19 -29.40 -8.74 35.35
C ASP A 19 -28.98 -7.58 34.42
N LEU A 20 -29.14 -6.35 34.89
CA LEU A 20 -28.87 -5.15 34.08
C LEU A 20 -27.46 -4.61 34.27
N LEU A 21 -26.83 -4.83 35.42
CA LEU A 21 -25.49 -4.30 35.71
C LEU A 21 -24.40 -4.96 34.85
N ASP A 22 -23.57 -4.15 34.20
CA ASP A 22 -22.39 -4.61 33.47
C ASP A 22 -21.37 -5.26 34.43
N PRO A 23 -21.06 -6.56 34.27
CA PRO A 23 -20.11 -7.26 35.12
C PRO A 23 -18.68 -6.70 35.04
N ALA A 24 -18.28 -6.11 33.91
CA ALA A 24 -16.93 -5.54 33.75
C ALA A 24 -16.74 -4.27 34.60
N ARG A 25 -17.82 -3.54 34.87
CA ARG A 25 -17.79 -2.28 35.62
C ARG A 25 -18.23 -2.42 37.07
N HIS A 26 -19.20 -3.30 37.32
CA HIS A 26 -19.90 -3.39 38.60
C HIS A 26 -19.77 -4.76 39.26
N GLY A 27 -18.78 -5.58 38.89
CA GLY A 27 -18.59 -6.94 39.41
C GLY A 27 -18.52 -7.04 40.94
N VAL A 28 -17.92 -6.05 41.61
CA VAL A 28 -17.86 -5.98 43.08
C VAL A 28 -19.25 -5.80 43.69
N LEU A 29 -20.05 -4.89 43.12
CA LEU A 29 -21.41 -4.63 43.57
C LEU A 29 -22.34 -5.82 43.30
N LYS A 30 -22.22 -6.45 42.12
CA LYS A 30 -22.97 -7.68 41.81
C LYS A 30 -22.66 -8.78 42.83
N SER A 31 -21.38 -8.95 43.18
CA SER A 31 -20.95 -9.93 44.18
C SER A 31 -21.50 -9.62 45.57
N ALA A 32 -21.57 -8.34 45.96
CA ALA A 32 -22.15 -7.91 47.23
C ALA A 32 -23.66 -8.15 47.32
N ILE A 33 -24.40 -7.83 46.24
CA ILE A 33 -25.84 -8.09 46.15
C ILE A 33 -26.14 -9.59 46.23
N VAL A 34 -25.41 -10.42 45.48
CA VAL A 34 -25.56 -11.89 45.52
C VAL A 34 -25.29 -12.43 46.93
N ARG A 35 -24.28 -11.92 47.62
CA ARG A 35 -23.95 -12.34 48.99
C ARG A 35 -25.07 -12.02 49.99
N VAL A 36 -25.67 -10.83 49.89
CA VAL A 36 -26.79 -10.44 50.76
C VAL A 36 -28.05 -11.25 50.45
N GLN A 37 -28.28 -11.62 49.19
CA GLN A 37 -29.42 -12.46 48.78
C GLN A 37 -29.26 -13.94 49.15
N SER A 38 -28.02 -14.44 49.27
CA SER A 38 -27.72 -15.84 49.58
C SER A 38 -27.43 -16.10 51.07
N SER A 39 -27.46 -15.06 51.90
CA SER A 39 -27.28 -15.18 53.34
C SER A 39 -28.44 -15.93 54.00
N SER A 40 -28.12 -16.90 54.85
CA SER A 40 -29.11 -17.62 55.66
C SER A 40 -29.62 -16.80 56.87
N ALA A 41 -28.91 -15.73 57.23
CA ALA A 41 -29.33 -14.77 58.24
C ALA A 41 -30.06 -13.60 57.57
N PRO A 42 -31.20 -13.14 58.12
CA PRO A 42 -31.93 -12.00 57.57
C PRO A 42 -30.99 -10.78 57.55
N PRO A 43 -30.69 -10.22 56.38
CA PRO A 43 -29.76 -9.10 56.28
C PRO A 43 -30.31 -7.89 57.02
N GLU A 44 -29.42 -7.15 57.68
CA GLU A 44 -29.81 -5.93 58.38
C GLU A 44 -30.33 -4.91 57.35
N PHE A 45 -31.45 -4.27 57.68
CA PHE A 45 -32.12 -3.34 56.78
C PHE A 45 -31.18 -2.21 56.30
N ALA A 46 -30.27 -1.75 57.16
CA ALA A 46 -29.26 -0.75 56.82
C ALA A 46 -28.31 -1.22 55.70
N GLU A 47 -27.96 -2.51 55.65
CA GLU A 47 -27.12 -3.11 54.62
C GLU A 47 -27.85 -3.18 53.28
N ILE A 48 -29.13 -3.60 53.28
CA ILE A 48 -29.98 -3.62 52.08
C ILE A 48 -30.16 -2.21 51.51
N LYS A 49 -30.40 -1.22 52.38
CA LYS A 49 -30.56 0.20 52.00
C LYS A 49 -29.27 0.76 51.40
N ALA A 50 -28.11 0.47 51.99
CA ALA A 50 -26.82 0.89 51.46
C ALA A 50 -26.52 0.29 50.08
N LEU A 51 -26.80 -1.01 49.90
CA LEU A 51 -26.69 -1.67 48.60
C LEU A 51 -27.69 -1.11 47.58
N GLY A 52 -28.89 -0.74 48.00
CA GLY A 52 -29.88 -0.05 47.18
C GLY A 52 -29.35 1.25 46.60
N HIS A 53 -28.73 2.11 47.43
CA HIS A 53 -28.09 3.34 46.95
C HIS A 53 -26.90 3.07 46.02
N GLN A 54 -26.07 2.07 46.30
CA GLN A 54 -24.95 1.70 45.41
C GLN A 54 -25.45 1.16 44.06
N ALA A 55 -26.49 0.33 44.06
CA ALA A 55 -27.16 -0.16 42.86
C ALA A 55 -27.77 0.99 42.06
N LEU A 56 -28.41 1.96 42.73
CA LEU A 56 -28.94 3.14 42.08
C LEU A 56 -27.85 3.93 41.35
N TYR A 57 -26.74 4.25 42.02
CA TYR A 57 -25.63 4.97 41.39
C TYR A 57 -25.03 4.20 40.21
N ALA A 58 -24.86 2.88 40.34
CA ALA A 58 -24.31 2.03 39.29
C ALA A 58 -25.25 1.94 38.06
N LEU A 59 -26.55 1.83 38.28
CA LEU A 59 -27.55 1.84 37.20
C LEU A 59 -27.62 3.22 36.53
N GLN A 60 -27.52 4.32 37.28
CA GLN A 60 -27.45 5.68 36.71
C GLN A 60 -26.19 5.89 35.85
N ASP A 61 -25.03 5.37 36.26
CA ASP A 61 -23.82 5.36 35.40
C ASP A 61 -24.07 4.56 34.12
N GLN A 62 -24.69 3.39 34.24
CA GLN A 62 -24.97 2.54 33.09
C GLN A 62 -25.99 3.16 32.12
N VAL A 63 -26.99 3.91 32.61
CA VAL A 63 -27.90 4.71 31.78
C VAL A 63 -27.12 5.72 30.95
N LYS A 64 -26.15 6.44 31.53
CA LYS A 64 -25.34 7.41 30.79
C LYS A 64 -24.53 6.75 29.66
N VAL A 65 -23.95 5.59 29.95
CA VAL A 65 -23.16 4.82 28.97
C VAL A 65 -24.04 4.32 27.83
N LEU A 66 -25.17 3.69 28.14
CA LEU A 66 -26.11 3.18 27.15
C LEU A 66 -26.70 4.31 26.31
N GLN A 67 -26.96 5.47 26.92
CA GLN A 67 -27.44 6.65 26.20
C GLN A 67 -26.38 7.20 25.23
N ASP A 68 -25.11 7.30 25.65
CA ASP A 68 -24.01 7.67 24.74
C ASP A 68 -23.88 6.68 23.58
N GLN A 69 -24.05 5.38 23.84
CA GLN A 69 -23.99 4.37 22.78
C GLN A 69 -25.13 4.51 21.77
N VAL A 70 -26.37 4.68 22.25
CA VAL A 70 -27.55 4.83 21.38
C VAL A 70 -27.48 6.12 20.56
N GLU A 71 -27.05 7.23 21.16
CA GLU A 71 -27.00 8.54 20.50
C GLU A 71 -25.78 8.69 19.57
N ASN A 72 -24.59 8.25 20.00
CA ASN A 72 -23.34 8.57 19.32
C ASN A 72 -22.74 7.43 18.47
N GLN A 73 -23.11 6.16 18.66
CA GLN A 73 -22.59 5.08 17.79
C GLN A 73 -22.99 5.24 16.32
N PRO A 74 -24.26 5.57 15.97
CA PRO A 74 -24.64 5.74 14.57
C PRO A 74 -23.83 6.86 13.89
N GLY A 75 -23.62 7.97 14.60
CA GLY A 75 -22.81 9.09 14.11
C GLY A 75 -21.32 8.74 13.94
N LYS A 76 -20.73 7.96 14.85
CA LYS A 76 -19.34 7.48 14.74
C LYS A 76 -19.14 6.59 13.53
N GLN A 77 -20.05 5.65 13.27
CA GLN A 77 -19.97 4.79 12.08
C GLN A 77 -20.23 5.54 10.78
N ALA A 78 -21.21 6.45 10.75
CA ALA A 78 -21.45 7.27 9.56
C ALA A 78 -20.20 8.07 9.17
N ARG A 79 -19.49 8.64 10.15
CA ARG A 79 -18.22 9.33 9.93
C ARG A 79 -17.13 8.39 9.44
N GLU A 80 -17.01 7.17 10.00
CA GLU A 80 -16.02 6.20 9.53
C GLU A 80 -16.28 5.78 8.07
N VAL A 81 -17.54 5.55 7.72
CA VAL A 81 -17.95 5.24 6.34
C VAL A 81 -17.62 6.41 5.40
N GLU A 82 -17.97 7.63 5.79
CA GLU A 82 -17.67 8.85 5.02
C GLU A 82 -16.17 9.01 4.79
N LEU A 83 -15.35 8.79 5.83
CA LEU A 83 -13.90 8.85 5.72
C LEU A 83 -13.35 7.77 4.78
N LYS A 84 -13.85 6.53 4.86
CA LYS A 84 -13.47 5.45 3.95
C LYS A 84 -13.88 5.74 2.50
N GLN A 85 -15.06 6.32 2.28
CA GLN A 85 -15.52 6.72 0.94
C GLN A 85 -14.64 7.83 0.36
N ARG A 86 -14.31 8.85 1.16
CA ARG A 86 -13.38 9.91 0.73
C ARG A 86 -12.00 9.37 0.41
N ALA A 87 -11.49 8.48 1.26
CA ALA A 87 -10.22 7.81 1.03
C ALA A 87 -10.24 6.98 -0.26
N GLN A 88 -11.33 6.24 -0.51
CA GLN A 88 -11.52 5.48 -1.75
C GLN A 88 -11.45 6.38 -2.98
N THR A 89 -12.15 7.51 -2.99
CA THR A 89 -12.10 8.45 -4.12
C THR A 89 -10.70 9.00 -4.36
N LEU A 90 -9.95 9.33 -3.31
CA LEU A 90 -8.57 9.82 -3.45
C LEU A 90 -7.63 8.74 -3.98
N ILE A 91 -7.77 7.52 -3.46
CA ILE A 91 -7.00 6.35 -3.92
C ILE A 91 -7.26 6.08 -5.39
N GLN A 92 -8.54 6.03 -5.80
CA GLN A 92 -8.93 5.79 -7.19
C GLN A 92 -8.32 6.82 -8.13
N LYS A 93 -8.48 8.11 -7.80
CA LYS A 93 -7.89 9.20 -8.61
C LYS A 93 -6.37 9.10 -8.69
N GLY A 94 -5.70 8.90 -7.55
CA GLY A 94 -4.24 8.78 -7.52
C GLY A 94 -3.74 7.58 -8.31
N TYR A 95 -4.41 6.43 -8.19
CA TYR A 95 -4.13 5.22 -8.95
C TYR A 95 -4.30 5.42 -10.45
N GLU A 96 -5.43 5.98 -10.89
CA GLU A 96 -5.71 6.25 -12.30
C GLU A 96 -4.74 7.27 -12.89
N GLU A 97 -4.45 8.35 -12.17
CA GLU A 97 -3.51 9.39 -12.62
C GLU A 97 -2.08 8.85 -12.75
N SER A 98 -1.59 8.12 -11.74
CA SER A 98 -0.25 7.51 -11.78
C SER A 98 -0.12 6.46 -12.88
N LEU A 99 -1.13 5.59 -13.05
CA LEU A 99 -1.18 4.61 -14.13
C LEU A 99 -1.19 5.30 -15.50
N LYS A 100 -1.97 6.37 -15.65
CA LYS A 100 -2.01 7.17 -16.89
C LYS A 100 -0.66 7.81 -17.18
N LYS A 101 0.00 8.41 -16.18
CA LYS A 101 1.36 8.99 -16.34
C LYS A 101 2.36 7.92 -16.78
N LEU A 102 2.32 6.74 -16.17
CA LEU A 102 3.20 5.63 -16.49
C LEU A 102 2.99 5.17 -17.95
N ARG A 103 1.74 4.94 -18.37
CA ARG A 103 1.41 4.57 -19.76
C ARG A 103 1.77 5.65 -20.77
N LEU A 104 1.56 6.93 -20.43
CA LEU A 104 1.94 8.04 -21.30
C LEU A 104 3.46 8.07 -21.50
N TRP A 105 4.24 7.90 -20.43
CA TRP A 105 5.70 7.81 -20.53
C TRP A 105 6.16 6.61 -21.37
N LEU A 106 5.53 5.43 -21.21
CA LEU A 106 5.81 4.27 -22.07
C LEU A 106 5.52 4.53 -23.55
N SER A 107 4.51 5.36 -23.86
CA SER A 107 4.22 5.76 -25.25
C SER A 107 5.22 6.77 -25.82
N SER A 108 5.93 7.52 -24.96
CA SER A 108 6.93 8.52 -25.35
C SER A 108 8.36 7.99 -25.34
N LEU A 109 8.56 6.67 -25.31
CA LEU A 109 9.91 6.09 -25.27
C LEU A 109 10.76 6.41 -26.49
N HIS A 110 10.16 6.80 -27.61
CA HIS A 110 10.86 7.27 -28.80
C HIS A 110 11.72 8.54 -28.53
N ASP A 111 11.38 9.32 -27.49
CA ASP A 111 12.19 10.47 -27.06
C ASP A 111 13.60 10.05 -26.62
N TYR A 112 13.79 8.77 -26.26
CA TYR A 112 15.07 8.21 -25.84
C TYR A 112 15.89 7.64 -27.01
N ASP A 113 15.33 7.47 -28.22
CA ASP A 113 15.95 6.77 -29.35
C ASP A 113 17.36 7.30 -29.65
N GLN A 114 17.51 8.63 -29.78
CA GLN A 114 18.80 9.26 -30.10
C GLN A 114 19.83 9.09 -28.98
N SER A 115 19.42 9.27 -27.73
CA SER A 115 20.34 9.14 -26.59
C SER A 115 20.80 7.70 -26.37
N LEU A 116 19.90 6.73 -26.60
CA LEU A 116 20.23 5.31 -26.56
C LEU A 116 21.13 4.91 -27.73
N GLN A 117 20.87 5.43 -28.93
CA GLN A 117 21.73 5.21 -30.10
C GLN A 117 23.17 5.66 -29.79
N MET A 118 23.34 6.86 -29.23
CA MET A 118 24.66 7.36 -28.82
C MET A 118 25.31 6.46 -27.76
N ALA A 119 24.57 6.08 -26.71
CA ALA A 119 25.09 5.19 -25.67
C ALA A 119 25.51 3.82 -26.22
N LEU A 120 24.79 3.29 -27.21
CA LEU A 120 25.15 2.04 -27.89
C LEU A 120 26.39 2.19 -28.76
N ALA A 121 26.56 3.32 -29.46
CA ALA A 121 27.74 3.60 -30.27
C ALA A 121 29.00 3.83 -29.40
N GLU A 122 28.83 4.43 -28.21
CA GLU A 122 29.90 4.77 -27.26
C GLU A 122 30.18 3.66 -26.22
N TYR A 123 29.50 2.51 -26.31
CA TYR A 123 29.65 1.40 -25.36
C TYR A 123 29.26 1.73 -23.91
N ASP A 124 28.39 2.73 -23.71
CA ASP A 124 27.94 3.21 -22.38
C ASP A 124 26.48 2.83 -22.06
N PHE A 125 26.00 1.73 -22.65
CA PHE A 125 24.61 1.29 -22.51
C PHE A 125 24.17 1.11 -21.06
N ASP A 126 24.97 0.46 -20.22
CA ASP A 126 24.55 0.13 -18.83
C ASP A 126 24.37 1.38 -17.97
N SER A 127 25.29 2.33 -18.09
CA SER A 127 25.24 3.64 -17.41
C SER A 127 24.00 4.42 -17.87
N TRP A 128 23.81 4.51 -19.19
CA TRP A 128 22.65 5.17 -19.77
C TRP A 128 21.34 4.50 -19.34
N PHE A 129 21.28 3.17 -19.35
CA PHE A 129 20.10 2.39 -18.99
C PHE A 129 19.70 2.62 -17.54
N GLN A 130 20.66 2.60 -16.62
CA GLN A 130 20.43 2.86 -15.19
C GLN A 130 19.93 4.28 -14.96
N ALA A 131 20.55 5.27 -15.59
CA ALA A 131 20.24 6.68 -15.39
C ALA A 131 18.90 7.11 -16.02
N ASN A 132 18.45 6.43 -17.07
CA ASN A 132 17.28 6.83 -17.84
C ASN A 132 16.12 5.86 -17.66
N LEU A 133 16.23 4.63 -18.18
CA LEU A 133 15.08 3.72 -18.25
C LEU A 133 14.78 3.03 -16.92
N GLU A 134 15.80 2.48 -16.25
CA GLU A 134 15.59 1.77 -14.99
C GLU A 134 15.11 2.71 -13.89
N TYR A 135 15.73 3.89 -13.77
CA TYR A 135 15.34 4.91 -12.82
C TYR A 135 13.87 5.36 -13.04
N GLU A 136 13.52 5.80 -14.25
CA GLU A 136 12.16 6.29 -14.57
C GLU A 136 11.10 5.20 -14.38
N TRP A 137 11.38 3.96 -14.79
CA TRP A 137 10.49 2.83 -14.52
C TRP A 137 10.26 2.65 -13.02
N ASN A 138 11.33 2.62 -12.23
CA ASN A 138 11.24 2.37 -10.80
C ASN A 138 10.54 3.52 -10.06
N GLU A 139 10.75 4.76 -10.47
CA GLU A 139 10.07 5.92 -9.87
C GLU A 139 8.56 5.90 -10.17
N ARG A 140 8.19 5.78 -11.45
CA ARG A 140 6.80 5.85 -11.89
C ARG A 140 6.00 4.62 -11.48
N SER A 141 6.59 3.43 -11.56
CA SER A 141 5.91 2.21 -11.10
C SER A 141 5.69 2.23 -9.59
N ARG A 142 6.62 2.79 -8.81
CA ARG A 142 6.43 2.97 -7.35
C ARG A 142 5.29 3.93 -7.01
N GLU A 143 5.13 5.05 -7.72
CA GLU A 143 4.00 5.97 -7.50
C GLU A 143 2.66 5.26 -7.73
N TRP A 144 2.58 4.44 -8.77
CA TRP A 144 1.39 3.65 -9.07
C TRP A 144 1.11 2.55 -8.03
N ILE A 145 2.13 1.77 -7.69
CA ILE A 145 2.06 0.70 -6.68
C ILE A 145 1.71 1.27 -5.30
N HIS A 146 2.20 2.47 -4.96
CA HIS A 146 1.92 3.14 -3.69
C HIS A 146 0.42 3.23 -3.40
N TRP A 147 -0.40 3.57 -4.40
CA TRP A 147 -1.85 3.68 -4.23
C TRP A 147 -2.51 2.34 -3.92
N VAL A 148 -2.00 1.24 -4.49
CA VAL A 148 -2.48 -0.12 -4.19
C VAL A 148 -2.19 -0.51 -2.75
N HIS A 149 -0.96 -0.26 -2.27
CA HIS A 149 -0.60 -0.49 -0.87
C HIS A 149 -1.38 0.40 0.08
N LYS A 150 -1.58 1.67 -0.28
CA LYS A 150 -2.39 2.60 0.52
C LYS A 150 -3.83 2.14 0.65
N ALA A 151 -4.40 1.60 -0.43
CA ALA A 151 -5.72 1.00 -0.39
C ALA A 151 -5.76 -0.22 0.52
N ALA A 152 -4.79 -1.14 0.38
CA ALA A 152 -4.69 -2.31 1.24
C ALA A 152 -4.59 -1.93 2.73
N GLU A 153 -3.80 -0.90 3.07
CA GLU A 153 -3.68 -0.37 4.43
C GLU A 153 -5.01 0.19 4.97
N ILE A 154 -5.66 1.08 4.22
CA ILE A 154 -6.89 1.77 4.66
C ILE A 154 -8.07 0.80 4.78
N PHE A 155 -8.17 -0.16 3.87
CA PHE A 155 -9.26 -1.13 3.83
C PHE A 155 -8.92 -2.43 4.58
N LYS A 156 -7.72 -2.54 5.18
CA LYS A 156 -7.23 -3.71 5.90
C LYS A 156 -7.29 -4.99 5.05
N LEU A 157 -6.89 -4.88 3.80
CA LEU A 157 -6.78 -5.97 2.83
C LEU A 157 -5.32 -6.41 2.71
N ASN A 158 -5.09 -7.62 2.19
CA ASN A 158 -3.73 -8.09 1.95
C ASN A 158 -3.16 -7.42 0.68
N PRO A 159 -2.00 -6.76 0.76
CA PRO A 159 -1.38 -6.17 -0.41
C PRO A 159 -0.83 -7.26 -1.34
N PRO A 160 -0.92 -7.08 -2.67
CA PRO A 160 -0.32 -7.98 -3.63
C PRO A 160 1.20 -7.74 -3.69
N PRO A 161 1.98 -8.72 -4.17
CA PRO A 161 3.40 -8.54 -4.36
C PRO A 161 3.67 -7.51 -5.48
N ASP A 162 4.70 -6.69 -5.28
CA ASP A 162 5.08 -5.68 -6.27
C ASP A 162 5.44 -6.31 -7.63
N PRO A 163 4.96 -5.73 -8.75
CA PRO A 163 5.28 -6.22 -10.07
C PRO A 163 6.79 -6.09 -10.35
N LYS A 164 7.42 -7.18 -10.78
CA LYS A 164 8.85 -7.23 -11.11
C LYS A 164 9.05 -7.27 -12.62
N LEU A 165 9.55 -6.19 -13.18
CA LEU A 165 9.93 -6.14 -14.59
C LEU A 165 11.25 -6.87 -14.81
N LYS A 166 11.26 -7.81 -15.78
CA LYS A 166 12.49 -8.40 -16.30
C LYS A 166 12.91 -7.62 -17.55
N PHE A 167 13.89 -6.73 -17.38
CA PHE A 167 14.40 -5.89 -18.46
C PHE A 167 14.90 -6.75 -19.65
N PRO A 168 14.77 -6.26 -20.89
CA PRO A 168 15.39 -6.90 -22.04
C PRO A 168 16.92 -6.96 -21.88
N PRO A 169 17.60 -7.96 -22.47
CA PRO A 169 19.06 -8.00 -22.45
C PRO A 169 19.64 -6.83 -23.26
N ALA A 170 20.82 -6.37 -22.87
CA ALA A 170 21.56 -5.35 -23.61
C ALA A 170 21.76 -5.75 -25.09
N PRO A 171 21.60 -4.83 -26.05
CA PRO A 171 21.88 -5.10 -27.44
C PRO A 171 23.35 -5.50 -27.65
N GLN A 172 23.59 -6.53 -28.46
CA GLN A 172 24.94 -7.04 -28.73
C GLN A 172 25.45 -6.50 -30.06
N LEU A 173 26.64 -5.89 -30.03
CA LEU A 173 27.29 -5.35 -31.22
C LEU A 173 27.52 -6.43 -32.29
N PRO A 174 27.41 -6.07 -33.58
CA PRO A 174 27.72 -6.97 -34.67
C PRO A 174 29.23 -7.24 -34.66
N VAL A 175 29.62 -8.50 -34.47
CA VAL A 175 31.01 -8.92 -34.67
C VAL A 175 31.33 -8.77 -36.17
N PRO A 176 32.46 -8.15 -36.56
CA PRO A 176 32.84 -8.07 -37.96
C PRO A 176 32.89 -9.49 -38.54
N ARG A 177 32.18 -9.73 -39.65
CA ARG A 177 32.37 -10.95 -40.43
C ARG A 177 33.82 -10.95 -40.89
N SER A 178 34.66 -11.79 -40.30
CA SER A 178 35.96 -12.12 -40.86
C SER A 178 35.72 -12.51 -42.32
N ALA A 179 36.32 -11.77 -43.25
CA ALA A 179 36.29 -12.12 -44.67
C ALA A 179 36.87 -13.53 -44.80
N GLY A 180 35.97 -14.51 -44.89
CA GLY A 180 36.35 -15.90 -45.02
C GLY A 180 36.99 -16.10 -46.38
N LYS A 181 38.27 -16.47 -46.38
CA LYS A 181 38.80 -17.34 -47.42
C LYS A 181 37.95 -18.60 -47.41
N GLU A 182 37.21 -18.78 -48.49
CA GLU A 182 36.52 -19.99 -48.85
C GLU A 182 37.50 -21.17 -48.79
N ASN A 183 37.31 -22.08 -47.82
CA ASN A 183 37.36 -23.53 -47.98
C ASN A 183 37.18 -24.29 -46.65
N GLN A 184 36.07 -25.04 -46.62
CA GLN A 184 35.77 -26.28 -45.88
C GLN A 184 35.37 -26.25 -44.39
N PRO A 185 34.52 -27.24 -43.99
CA PRO A 185 33.67 -27.17 -42.82
C PRO A 185 34.28 -27.91 -41.62
N ASP A 186 34.12 -27.36 -40.41
CA ASP A 186 33.90 -28.21 -39.26
C ASP A 186 33.16 -27.48 -38.13
N ASN A 187 32.35 -28.25 -37.43
CA ASN A 187 31.48 -27.82 -36.35
C ASN A 187 32.29 -27.35 -35.14
N THR A 188 32.07 -26.11 -34.70
CA THR A 188 31.90 -25.71 -33.29
C THR A 188 31.69 -24.19 -33.22
N PRO A 189 30.60 -23.67 -32.63
CA PRO A 189 30.51 -22.25 -32.32
C PRO A 189 31.51 -21.98 -31.18
N VAL A 190 32.65 -21.41 -31.52
CA VAL A 190 33.58 -20.84 -30.55
C VAL A 190 32.91 -19.62 -29.94
N TRP A 191 32.39 -19.80 -28.73
CA TRP A 191 31.97 -18.72 -27.85
C TRP A 191 33.23 -17.97 -27.40
N ILE A 192 33.53 -16.83 -28.01
CA ILE A 192 34.56 -15.93 -27.49
C ILE A 192 33.93 -15.18 -26.31
N ALA A 193 34.34 -15.60 -25.12
CA ALA A 193 34.10 -14.91 -23.88
C ALA A 193 34.62 -13.45 -23.99
N THR A 194 33.76 -12.53 -23.55
CA THR A 194 34.04 -11.17 -23.07
C THR A 194 35.51 -10.90 -22.75
N GLY A 195 36.17 -9.99 -23.49
CA GLY A 195 37.57 -9.66 -23.21
C GLY A 195 38.28 -8.73 -24.18
N VAL A 196 37.73 -7.54 -24.48
CA VAL A 196 38.55 -6.40 -24.96
C VAL A 196 38.64 -5.34 -23.86
N GLY A 197 39.10 -5.82 -22.70
CA GLY A 197 39.58 -5.02 -21.57
C GLY A 197 41.11 -5.12 -21.39
N TRP A 198 41.86 -5.43 -22.45
CA TRP A 198 43.31 -5.66 -22.40
C TRP A 198 44.16 -4.68 -23.22
N LEU A 199 43.76 -3.40 -23.28
CA LEU A 199 44.74 -2.39 -23.71
C LEU A 199 44.76 -1.04 -22.96
N LEU A 200 43.82 -0.70 -22.06
CA LEU A 200 43.86 0.63 -21.41
C LEU A 200 43.41 0.67 -19.93
N GLY A 201 43.68 -0.37 -19.13
CA GLY A 201 43.13 -0.45 -17.76
C GLY A 201 44.04 -0.97 -16.64
N GLY A 202 45.37 -0.75 -16.71
CA GLY A 202 46.28 -1.05 -15.59
C GLY A 202 46.55 0.17 -14.69
N PRO A 203 46.74 0.03 -13.37
CA PRO A 203 46.65 1.13 -12.38
C PRO A 203 47.91 2.02 -12.27
N MET A 204 48.68 2.20 -13.34
CA MET A 204 49.76 3.20 -13.39
C MET A 204 49.84 3.81 -14.78
N GLY A 205 49.54 5.11 -14.91
CA GLY A 205 49.88 5.90 -16.09
C GLY A 205 48.75 6.77 -16.62
N ALA A 206 48.63 7.99 -16.08
CA ALA A 206 48.00 9.09 -16.78
C ALA A 206 48.79 9.44 -18.06
N ALA A 207 48.12 9.63 -19.20
CA ALA A 207 48.62 10.49 -20.27
C ALA A 207 47.50 10.86 -21.26
N VAL A 208 47.00 12.08 -21.09
CA VAL A 208 46.51 13.07 -22.07
C VAL A 208 46.37 12.60 -23.53
N LEU A 209 45.17 12.76 -24.09
CA LEU A 209 44.99 13.23 -25.46
C LEU A 209 43.72 14.08 -25.55
N GLY A 210 43.82 15.29 -25.00
CA GLY A 210 43.11 16.43 -25.57
C GLY A 210 43.87 16.87 -26.82
N GLY A 211 43.18 17.06 -27.94
CA GLY A 211 43.79 17.52 -29.18
C GLY A 211 42.75 17.80 -30.26
N ALA A 212 42.34 19.06 -30.36
CA ALA A 212 41.56 19.61 -31.45
C ALA A 212 42.34 19.62 -32.78
N SER A 213 41.59 19.64 -33.89
CA SER A 213 41.87 20.31 -35.18
C SER A 213 43.31 20.32 -35.70
N TYR A 214 43.59 19.66 -36.83
CA TYR A 214 44.57 20.19 -37.80
C TYR A 214 44.20 19.83 -39.26
N LEU A 215 43.61 20.83 -39.92
CA LEU A 215 43.92 21.35 -41.26
C LEU A 215 44.22 20.39 -42.42
N ILE A 216 43.36 20.54 -43.43
CA ILE A 216 43.65 20.68 -44.87
C ILE A 216 45.07 21.25 -45.11
N ASN A 217 45.94 20.55 -45.86
CA ASN A 217 46.48 21.02 -47.14
C ASN A 217 47.44 20.01 -47.81
N ARG A 218 47.38 20.05 -49.14
CA ARG A 218 48.44 19.85 -50.12
C ARG A 218 48.66 18.46 -50.70
N ALA A 219 48.02 18.30 -51.86
CA ALA A 219 48.55 17.59 -53.00
C ALA A 219 50.02 17.96 -53.26
N ASP A 220 50.91 16.98 -53.27
CA ASP A 220 51.73 16.69 -54.44
C ASP A 220 52.48 15.37 -54.24
N SER A 221 52.50 14.59 -55.31
CA SER A 221 53.44 13.52 -55.66
C SER A 221 53.16 12.08 -55.21
N ALA A 222 52.91 11.29 -56.27
CA ALA A 222 53.45 9.97 -56.56
C ALA A 222 52.69 8.73 -56.06
N GLU A 223 52.00 8.14 -57.04
CA GLU A 223 51.51 6.77 -57.15
C GLU A 223 52.40 5.71 -56.49
N THR A 224 51.82 4.81 -55.69
CA THR A 224 51.97 3.35 -55.84
C THR A 224 51.01 2.58 -54.91
N ASN A 225 50.23 1.66 -55.50
CA ASN A 225 49.34 0.63 -54.92
C ASN A 225 48.03 1.09 -54.23
N PRO A 226 46.84 0.63 -54.69
CA PRO A 226 45.57 0.94 -54.04
C PRO A 226 45.33 -0.05 -52.90
N THR A 227 45.93 0.21 -51.74
CA THR A 227 45.33 -0.20 -50.47
C THR A 227 44.35 0.91 -50.10
N PRO A 228 43.07 0.62 -49.76
CA PRO A 228 42.15 1.68 -49.36
C PRO A 228 42.76 2.43 -48.17
N PRO A 229 42.76 3.78 -48.18
CA PRO A 229 43.20 4.57 -47.04
C PRO A 229 42.52 4.06 -45.76
N GLU A 230 43.30 3.75 -44.71
CA GLU A 230 42.81 3.47 -43.36
C GLU A 230 41.66 4.40 -42.88
N PRO A 231 41.60 5.72 -43.22
CA PRO A 231 40.43 6.54 -42.88
C PRO A 231 39.11 6.13 -43.54
N LEU A 232 39.11 5.49 -44.71
CA LEU A 232 37.89 5.01 -45.37
C LEU A 232 37.32 3.76 -44.69
N ILE A 233 38.19 2.84 -44.24
CA ILE A 233 37.78 1.61 -43.54
C ILE A 233 37.20 1.93 -42.15
N ASN A 234 37.75 2.95 -41.48
CA ASN A 234 37.20 3.43 -40.22
C ASN A 234 35.86 4.16 -40.41
N LEU A 235 35.72 4.97 -41.47
CA LEU A 235 34.47 5.65 -41.78
C LEU A 235 33.32 4.69 -42.14
N GLU A 236 33.58 3.66 -42.95
CA GLU A 236 32.58 2.62 -43.26
C GLU A 236 32.16 1.85 -42.01
N ARG A 237 33.10 1.51 -41.12
CA ARG A 237 32.77 0.89 -39.83
C ARG A 237 31.96 1.80 -38.91
N ASP A 238 32.30 3.08 -38.84
CA ASP A 238 31.59 4.04 -38.00
C ASP A 238 30.15 4.25 -38.51
N LEU A 239 29.93 4.20 -39.83
CA LEU A 239 28.60 4.23 -40.45
C LEU A 239 27.80 2.94 -40.16
N ASP A 240 28.42 1.77 -40.27
CA ASP A 240 27.78 0.47 -39.95
C ASP A 240 27.37 0.40 -38.46
N ILE A 241 28.20 0.93 -37.55
CA ILE A 241 27.89 1.01 -36.12
C ILE A 241 26.74 1.99 -35.86
N LEU A 242 26.67 3.10 -36.59
CA LEU A 242 25.60 4.08 -36.45
C LEU A 242 24.25 3.52 -36.92
N ASP A 243 24.22 2.85 -38.07
CA ASP A 243 23.01 2.21 -38.59
C ASP A 243 22.54 1.05 -37.70
N TRP A 244 23.48 0.22 -37.21
CA TRP A 244 23.16 -0.84 -36.26
C TRP A 244 22.61 -0.27 -34.94
N SER A 245 23.27 0.73 -34.36
CA SER A 245 22.87 1.32 -33.08
C SER A 245 21.49 1.96 -33.15
N GLN A 246 21.12 2.57 -34.28
CA GLN A 246 19.77 3.09 -34.50
C GLN A 246 18.72 1.97 -34.48
N ALA A 247 18.96 0.90 -35.25
CA ALA A 247 18.03 -0.24 -35.30
C ALA A 247 17.93 -0.95 -33.93
N ALA A 248 19.06 -1.12 -33.24
CA ALA A 248 19.14 -1.75 -31.93
C ALA A 248 18.43 -0.92 -30.85
N ALA A 249 18.60 0.41 -30.86
CA ALA A 249 17.92 1.32 -29.93
C ALA A 249 16.39 1.19 -30.04
N HIS A 250 15.87 1.31 -31.25
CA HIS A 250 14.44 1.22 -31.51
C HIS A 250 13.87 -0.15 -31.10
N GLN A 251 14.54 -1.24 -31.47
CA GLN A 251 14.12 -2.59 -31.09
C GLN A 251 14.15 -2.81 -29.58
N TYR A 252 15.15 -2.27 -28.88
CA TYR A 252 15.27 -2.39 -27.43
C TYR A 252 14.13 -1.66 -26.71
N LEU A 253 13.87 -0.40 -27.07
CA LEU A 253 12.81 0.41 -26.47
C LEU A 253 11.42 -0.20 -26.73
N GLU A 254 11.21 -0.73 -27.94
CA GLU A 254 9.97 -1.42 -28.28
C GLU A 254 9.77 -2.71 -27.45
N GLN A 255 10.84 -3.51 -27.26
CA GLN A 255 10.78 -4.70 -26.39
C GLN A 255 10.54 -4.33 -24.93
N PHE A 256 11.21 -3.29 -24.45
CA PHE A 256 11.02 -2.75 -23.10
C PHE A 256 9.57 -2.32 -22.90
N ARG A 257 9.00 -1.54 -23.82
CA ARG A 257 7.60 -1.09 -23.79
C ARG A 257 6.64 -2.26 -23.66
N ARG A 258 6.73 -3.24 -24.58
CA ARG A 258 5.82 -4.40 -24.58
C ARG A 258 5.88 -5.19 -23.27
N ARG A 259 7.08 -5.38 -22.71
CA ARG A 259 7.24 -6.08 -21.41
C ARG A 259 6.67 -5.26 -20.25
N ALA A 260 6.90 -3.96 -20.24
CA ALA A 260 6.37 -3.05 -19.22
C ALA A 260 4.83 -3.01 -19.26
N GLU A 261 4.24 -2.89 -20.45
CA GLU A 261 2.78 -2.92 -20.66
C GLU A 261 2.19 -4.27 -20.22
N ALA A 262 2.81 -5.39 -20.59
CA ALA A 262 2.35 -6.71 -20.15
C ALA A 262 2.33 -6.84 -18.62
N ILE A 263 3.36 -6.35 -17.93
CA ILE A 263 3.42 -6.37 -16.46
C ILE A 263 2.30 -5.49 -15.84
N ILE A 264 2.02 -4.33 -16.44
CA ILE A 264 0.93 -3.47 -16.00
C ILE A 264 -0.41 -4.19 -16.16
N ASP A 265 -0.66 -4.75 -17.34
CA ASP A 265 -1.92 -5.40 -17.68
C ASP A 265 -2.16 -6.67 -16.86
N ASP A 266 -1.11 -7.44 -16.55
CA ASP A 266 -1.19 -8.61 -15.68
C ASP A 266 -1.48 -8.24 -14.22
N TYR A 267 -1.03 -7.07 -13.77
CA TYR A 267 -1.17 -6.64 -12.37
C TYR A 267 -2.51 -5.96 -12.09
N ILE A 268 -3.09 -5.24 -13.05
CA ILE A 268 -4.37 -4.51 -12.90
C ILE A 268 -5.47 -5.40 -12.30
N PRO A 269 -5.76 -6.63 -12.80
CA PRO A 269 -6.81 -7.48 -12.25
C PRO A 269 -6.61 -7.85 -10.78
N THR A 270 -5.36 -7.88 -10.32
CA THR A 270 -5.04 -8.18 -8.91
C THR A 270 -5.20 -6.95 -8.03
N ALA A 271 -4.90 -5.76 -8.55
CA ALA A 271 -5.04 -4.49 -7.83
C ALA A 271 -6.49 -3.99 -7.79
N GLU A 272 -7.30 -4.28 -8.82
CA GLU A 272 -8.65 -3.73 -9.00
C GLU A 272 -9.57 -3.91 -7.77
N PRO A 273 -9.66 -5.10 -7.13
CA PRO A 273 -10.50 -5.30 -5.96
C PRO A 273 -10.07 -4.47 -4.74
N LEU A 274 -8.80 -4.08 -4.67
CA LEU A 274 -8.24 -3.29 -3.58
C LEU A 274 -8.49 -1.79 -3.78
N ILE A 275 -8.54 -1.35 -5.04
CA ILE A 275 -8.84 0.03 -5.42
C ILE A 275 -10.36 0.30 -5.40
N HIS A 276 -11.17 -0.73 -5.67
CA HIS A 276 -12.64 -0.65 -5.69
C HIS A 276 -13.31 -1.55 -4.65
N PRO A 277 -12.95 -1.45 -3.35
CA PRO A 277 -13.59 -2.25 -2.33
C PRO A 277 -15.04 -1.81 -2.16
N GLN A 278 -15.92 -2.79 -1.96
CA GLN A 278 -17.30 -2.51 -1.54
C GLN A 278 -17.29 -2.11 -0.07
N ILE A 279 -17.50 -0.81 0.20
CA ILE A 279 -17.66 -0.31 1.56
C ILE A 279 -19.03 -0.78 2.07
N GLN A 280 -19.03 -1.87 2.82
CA GLN A 280 -20.24 -2.37 3.46
C GLN A 280 -20.60 -1.46 4.64
N VAL A 281 -21.76 -0.82 4.55
CA VAL A 281 -22.39 -0.15 5.69
C VAL A 281 -23.15 -1.22 6.46
N LYS A 282 -22.53 -1.75 7.53
CA LYS A 282 -23.25 -2.64 8.44
C LYS A 282 -24.22 -1.78 9.23
N ALA A 283 -25.53 -1.95 9.01
CA ALA A 283 -26.53 -1.28 9.81
C ALA A 283 -26.33 -1.68 11.29
N ILE A 284 -26.11 -0.71 12.17
CA ILE A 284 -26.11 -0.98 13.60
C ILE A 284 -27.55 -1.19 13.99
N ASP A 285 -27.86 -2.40 14.45
CA ASP A 285 -29.07 -2.60 15.22
C ASP A 285 -28.85 -2.02 16.61
N VAL A 286 -29.43 -0.85 16.86
CA VAL A 286 -29.44 -0.18 18.17
C VAL A 286 -30.64 -0.59 19.03
N ALA A 287 -31.56 -1.42 18.49
CA ALA A 287 -32.72 -1.89 19.23
C ALA A 287 -32.37 -2.60 20.55
N PRO A 288 -31.35 -3.50 20.63
CA PRO A 288 -31.02 -4.14 21.90
C PRO A 288 -30.51 -3.15 22.95
N GLN A 289 -29.66 -2.19 22.57
CA GLN A 289 -29.17 -1.15 23.49
C GLN A 289 -30.27 -0.19 23.92
N LYS A 290 -31.21 0.13 23.01
CA LYS A 290 -32.39 0.94 23.32
C LYS A 290 -33.32 0.22 24.31
N ASN A 291 -33.59 -1.06 24.08
CA ASN A 291 -34.39 -1.88 25.00
C ASN A 291 -33.73 -1.98 26.38
N GLN A 292 -32.41 -2.18 26.43
CA GLN A 292 -31.66 -2.22 27.69
C GLN A 292 -31.69 -0.87 28.41
N LEU A 293 -31.57 0.25 27.67
CA LEU A 293 -31.68 1.60 28.23
C LEU A 293 -33.06 1.85 28.86
N GLU A 294 -34.14 1.45 28.18
CA GLU A 294 -35.51 1.57 28.69
C GLU A 294 -35.72 0.73 29.95
N GLN A 295 -35.27 -0.52 29.97
CA GLN A 295 -35.33 -1.39 31.15
C GLN A 295 -34.52 -0.82 32.34
N THR A 296 -33.31 -0.32 32.07
CA THR A 296 -32.44 0.24 33.11
C THR A 296 -33.05 1.52 33.69
N ARG A 297 -33.64 2.39 32.87
CA ARG A 297 -34.32 3.61 33.33
C ARG A 297 -35.55 3.32 34.19
N ALA A 298 -36.36 2.34 33.79
CA ALA A 298 -37.51 1.90 34.58
C ALA A 298 -37.05 1.39 35.96
N LEU A 299 -35.99 0.58 36.00
CA LEU A 299 -35.46 0.06 37.27
C LEU A 299 -34.87 1.17 38.16
N VAL A 300 -34.21 2.17 37.58
CA VAL A 300 -33.73 3.35 38.33
C VAL A 300 -34.90 4.10 38.97
N GLN A 301 -35.99 4.34 38.23
CA GLN A 301 -37.18 5.01 38.77
C GLN A 301 -37.82 4.22 39.91
N ASP A 302 -37.94 2.90 39.76
CA ASP A 302 -38.49 2.03 40.81
C ASP A 302 -37.61 2.06 42.08
N LEU A 303 -36.28 1.99 41.92
CA LEU A 303 -35.33 2.06 43.04
C LEU A 303 -35.35 3.43 43.74
N GLU A 304 -35.42 4.52 42.98
CA GLU A 304 -35.53 5.88 43.54
C GLU A 304 -36.80 6.05 44.35
N GLN A 305 -37.97 5.66 43.80
CA GLN A 305 -39.25 5.78 44.50
C GLN A 305 -39.24 5.02 45.83
N VAL A 306 -38.77 3.77 45.78
CA VAL A 306 -38.72 2.88 46.94
C VAL A 306 -37.75 3.43 48.01
N LEU A 307 -36.54 3.84 47.63
CA LEU A 307 -35.57 4.43 48.58
C LEU A 307 -36.06 5.76 49.18
N THR A 308 -36.79 6.58 48.42
CA THR A 308 -37.31 7.88 48.87
C THR A 308 -38.50 7.71 49.82
N ALA A 309 -39.44 6.82 49.50
CA ALA A 309 -40.58 6.49 50.37
C ALA A 309 -40.13 5.99 51.75
N PHE A 310 -38.95 5.38 51.86
CA PHE A 310 -38.38 4.97 53.15
C PHE A 310 -37.77 6.10 53.95
N GLY A 311 -37.14 7.09 53.28
CA GLY A 311 -36.58 8.26 53.96
C GLY A 311 -37.64 9.09 54.70
N GLU A 312 -38.86 9.14 54.16
CA GLU A 312 -39.98 9.87 54.78
C GLU A 312 -40.63 9.09 55.95
N SER A 313 -40.61 7.75 55.92
CA SER A 313 -41.19 6.89 56.96
C SER A 313 -40.34 6.76 58.25
N GLU A 314 -39.04 7.07 58.19
CA GLU A 314 -38.13 7.07 59.35
C GLU A 314 -38.20 8.37 60.17
N THR A 315 -38.83 9.41 59.63
CA THR A 315 -38.95 10.75 60.25
C THR A 315 -40.32 11.06 60.88
N ALA A 316 -41.27 10.12 60.82
CA ALA A 316 -42.61 10.23 61.39
C ALA A 316 -42.73 9.38 62.67
#